data_AF-A0A3A1YD56-F1
#
_entry.id   AF-A0A3A1YD56-F1
#
_cell.length_a   1.000
_cell.length_b   1.000
_cell.length_c   1.000
_cell.angle_alpha   90.00
_cell.angle_beta   90.00
_cell.angle_gamma   90.00
#
_symmetry.space_group_name_H-M   'P 1'
#
loop_
_entity.id
_entity.type
_entity.pdbx_description
1 polymer ?
#
loop_
_entity_poly.entity_id
_entity_poly.type
_entity_poly.pdbx_seq_one_letter_code
_entity_poly.pdbx_strand_id
1 'polypeptide(L)'
;MKQQKLFTSFAQVKRVCIFRLSAIGDILNLIPSVELLLKNYPQVEVTWIIGSGEYNLFRHLTQKYPQLTFMVFNKRKTSYFQAYKQFKELSKVPFDLLIHAQTSLRANFLSTFIKAKLKVGYSKERSYEGHSLVVDYNIPYQNSMHVVFNYFDLFKPFFSEQDCLEFKQKVVDTKLLYIGEYPQHLQEQKDLKPLIDLCLGEPNSELAKSNISPHNQNLYRLLLSFSNFAPAENKQREGRLIFINPASSAVKKNWTKEGYVALIKHLIQSGHRVVVTGGKNHVELELVNGVAQEIKEYILEAQPELTCKGIARSGRQVFFNLAGKTTLTELCLFISLADLVISPDSGPMHLASCLGIPTIGLFAYINPLRSGPIQGVSDVVSVFHKNTYQKDLEFTDHQYVQDLKNWHKKPPRAGKDLMKQISPQEVIERTDLVLKRLDLQQNVQTPYKQYV
;
A
#
# COMPACT_ATOMS: atom_id res chain seq x y z
N MET A 1 -35.14 -3.03 -16.84
CA MET A 1 -35.73 -3.91 -15.81
C MET A 1 -34.90 -3.80 -14.54
N LYS A 2 -35.51 -3.52 -13.38
CA LYS A 2 -34.84 -3.64 -12.07
C LYS A 2 -34.41 -5.10 -11.93
N GLN A 3 -33.14 -5.43 -12.11
CA GLN A 3 -32.67 -6.77 -11.84
C GLN A 3 -32.85 -7.04 -10.34
N GLN A 4 -33.79 -7.91 -9.99
CA GLN A 4 -33.94 -8.38 -8.62
C GLN A 4 -32.66 -9.11 -8.23
N LYS A 5 -32.07 -8.73 -7.09
CA LYS A 5 -30.90 -9.42 -6.55
C LYS A 5 -31.28 -10.87 -6.28
N LEU A 6 -30.56 -11.80 -6.90
CA LEU A 6 -30.74 -13.24 -6.67
C LEU A 6 -30.38 -13.64 -5.22
N PHE A 7 -29.45 -12.91 -4.60
CA PHE A 7 -28.99 -13.12 -3.23
C PHE A 7 -29.07 -11.82 -2.44
N THR A 8 -29.48 -11.88 -1.19
CA THR A 8 -29.55 -10.74 -0.27
C THR A 8 -28.56 -10.82 0.88
N SER A 9 -27.86 -11.95 1.03
CA SER A 9 -26.86 -12.16 2.07
C SER A 9 -25.82 -13.20 1.63
N PHE A 10 -24.58 -13.09 2.13
CA PHE A 10 -23.56 -14.13 1.96
C PHE A 10 -23.97 -15.47 2.59
N ALA A 11 -24.91 -15.50 3.55
CA ALA A 11 -25.46 -16.73 4.11
C ALA A 11 -26.19 -17.61 3.06
N GLN A 12 -26.67 -17.02 1.96
CA GLN A 12 -27.36 -17.72 0.87
C GLN A 12 -26.41 -18.19 -0.25
N VAL A 13 -25.12 -17.84 -0.14
CA VAL A 13 -24.10 -18.06 -1.17
C VAL A 13 -23.19 -19.18 -0.70
N LYS A 14 -22.87 -20.15 -1.56
CA LYS A 14 -21.91 -21.21 -1.24
C LYS A 14 -20.54 -20.93 -1.83
N ARG A 15 -20.48 -20.42 -3.07
CA ARG A 15 -19.22 -20.23 -3.82
C ARG A 15 -19.10 -18.81 -4.37
N VAL A 16 -18.11 -18.07 -3.89
CA VAL A 16 -17.79 -16.71 -4.31
C VAL A 16 -16.51 -16.70 -5.14
N CYS A 17 -16.53 -16.00 -6.27
CA CYS A 17 -15.34 -15.63 -7.02
C CYS A 17 -15.03 -14.14 -6.82
N ILE A 18 -13.80 -13.81 -6.45
CA ILE A 18 -13.32 -12.43 -6.36
C ILE A 18 -12.33 -12.22 -7.51
N PHE A 19 -12.56 -11.19 -8.33
CA PHE A 19 -11.71 -10.92 -9.49
C PHE A 19 -11.03 -9.56 -9.41
N ARG A 20 -9.75 -9.56 -8.99
CA ARG A 20 -8.87 -8.38 -8.94
C ARG A 20 -7.43 -8.80 -9.16
N LEU A 21 -6.83 -8.39 -10.27
CA LEU A 21 -5.51 -8.86 -10.69
C LEU A 21 -4.32 -7.93 -10.36
N SER A 22 -4.55 -6.65 -10.07
CA SER A 22 -3.50 -5.65 -9.75
C SER A 22 -4.22 -4.40 -9.21
N ALA A 23 -3.71 -3.17 -9.24
CA ALA A 23 -2.38 -2.88 -8.73
C ALA A 23 -2.36 -3.14 -7.22
N ILE A 24 -1.18 -3.26 -6.62
CA ILE A 24 -1.07 -3.61 -5.19
C ILE A 24 -1.89 -2.70 -4.27
N GLY A 25 -1.91 -1.38 -4.50
CA GLY A 25 -2.73 -0.45 -3.73
C GLY A 25 -4.23 -0.78 -3.77
N ASP A 26 -4.74 -1.24 -4.91
CA ASP A 26 -6.14 -1.65 -5.02
C ASP A 26 -6.44 -2.98 -4.32
N ILE A 27 -5.51 -3.92 -4.34
CA ILE A 27 -5.64 -5.18 -3.58
C ILE A 27 -5.62 -4.88 -2.08
N LEU A 28 -4.76 -3.97 -1.63
CA LEU A 28 -4.69 -3.49 -0.25
C LEU A 28 -5.98 -2.79 0.19
N ASN A 29 -6.64 -2.04 -0.69
CA ASN A 29 -7.94 -1.44 -0.38
C ASN A 29 -9.10 -2.44 -0.44
N LEU A 30 -8.92 -3.57 -1.13
CA LEU A 30 -9.90 -4.65 -1.21
C LEU A 30 -9.80 -5.60 0.00
N ILE A 31 -8.61 -5.80 0.57
CA ILE A 31 -8.37 -6.83 1.60
C ILE A 31 -9.28 -6.75 2.83
N PRO A 32 -9.64 -5.58 3.38
CA PRO A 32 -10.46 -5.54 4.59
C PRO A 32 -11.85 -6.15 4.36
N SER A 33 -12.40 -5.98 3.15
CA SER A 33 -13.69 -6.57 2.76
C SER A 33 -13.59 -8.08 2.57
N VAL A 34 -12.49 -8.56 1.98
CA VAL A 34 -12.26 -9.99 1.75
C VAL A 34 -12.07 -10.74 3.06
N GLU A 35 -11.27 -10.20 3.98
CA GLU A 35 -11.10 -10.81 5.30
C GLU A 35 -12.38 -10.83 6.10
N LEU A 36 -13.21 -9.78 6.01
CA LEU A 36 -14.50 -9.75 6.69
C LEU A 36 -15.43 -10.86 6.17
N LEU A 37 -15.48 -11.05 4.85
CA LEU A 37 -16.20 -12.17 4.23
C LEU A 37 -15.68 -13.52 4.76
N LEU A 38 -14.36 -13.73 4.74
CA LEU A 38 -13.76 -15.00 5.17
C LEU A 38 -13.98 -15.27 6.66
N LYS A 39 -13.90 -14.23 7.50
CA LYS A 39 -14.08 -14.33 8.95
C LYS A 39 -15.54 -14.61 9.32
N ASN A 40 -16.48 -13.85 8.78
CA ASN A 40 -17.87 -13.86 9.24
C ASN A 40 -18.72 -14.92 8.51
N TYR A 41 -18.23 -15.45 7.38
CA TYR A 41 -18.92 -16.45 6.57
C TYR A 41 -17.98 -17.64 6.24
N PRO A 42 -17.52 -18.41 7.24
CA PRO A 42 -16.56 -19.50 7.05
C PRO A 42 -17.07 -20.65 6.16
N GLN A 43 -18.39 -20.78 6.00
CA GLN A 43 -19.04 -21.75 5.13
C GLN A 43 -18.94 -21.42 3.64
N VAL A 44 -18.54 -20.19 3.28
CA VAL A 44 -18.48 -19.73 1.88
C VAL A 44 -17.12 -20.07 1.30
N GLU A 45 -17.09 -20.89 0.26
CA GLU A 45 -15.86 -21.13 -0.51
C GLU A 45 -15.53 -19.89 -1.33
N VAL A 46 -14.31 -19.37 -1.17
CA VAL A 46 -13.85 -18.16 -1.87
C VAL A 46 -12.73 -18.51 -2.83
N THR A 47 -12.93 -18.28 -4.12
CA THR A 47 -11.87 -18.31 -5.13
C THR A 47 -11.46 -16.88 -5.49
N TRP A 48 -10.22 -16.50 -5.23
CA TRP A 48 -9.70 -15.19 -5.59
C TRP A 48 -8.74 -15.28 -6.78
N ILE A 49 -9.18 -14.75 -7.92
CA ILE A 49 -8.33 -14.58 -9.11
C ILE A 49 -7.47 -13.32 -8.94
N ILE A 50 -6.15 -13.52 -8.79
CA ILE A 50 -5.18 -12.49 -8.39
C ILE A 50 -3.93 -12.50 -9.28
N GLY A 51 -3.23 -11.36 -9.36
CA GLY A 51 -1.93 -11.27 -10.03
C GLY A 51 -0.83 -12.01 -9.29
N SER A 52 0.19 -12.49 -10.00
CA SER A 52 1.31 -13.23 -9.40
C SER A 52 2.15 -12.42 -8.40
N GLY A 53 2.28 -11.10 -8.62
CA GLY A 53 3.04 -10.23 -7.70
C GLY A 53 2.30 -10.05 -6.38
N GLU A 54 1.01 -9.77 -6.47
CA GLU A 54 0.13 -9.55 -5.32
C GLU A 54 -0.14 -10.86 -4.57
N TYR A 55 -0.28 -11.99 -5.26
CA TYR A 55 -0.39 -13.32 -4.64
C TYR A 55 0.73 -13.61 -3.63
N ASN A 56 1.98 -13.27 -3.96
CA ASN A 56 3.11 -13.51 -3.07
C ASN A 56 3.01 -12.77 -1.73
N LEU A 57 2.26 -11.66 -1.69
CA LEU A 57 2.01 -10.93 -0.45
C LEU A 57 0.88 -11.53 0.37
N PHE A 58 -0.12 -12.18 -0.26
CA PHE A 58 -1.34 -12.63 0.41
C PHE A 58 -1.49 -14.15 0.53
N ARG A 59 -0.56 -14.94 -0.03
CA ARG A 59 -0.63 -16.41 -0.04
C ARG A 59 -0.76 -17.02 1.35
N HIS A 60 -0.25 -16.38 2.40
CA HIS A 60 -0.37 -16.86 3.78
C HIS A 60 -1.81 -16.85 4.30
N LEU A 61 -2.72 -16.08 3.68
CA LEU A 61 -4.11 -16.03 4.11
C LEU A 61 -4.81 -17.38 4.00
N THR A 62 -4.35 -18.29 3.14
CA THR A 62 -4.91 -19.64 3.03
C THR A 62 -4.60 -20.50 4.27
N GLN A 63 -3.58 -20.15 5.06
CA GLN A 63 -3.30 -20.81 6.34
C GLN A 63 -4.34 -20.42 7.39
N LYS A 64 -4.74 -19.15 7.39
CA LYS A 64 -5.74 -18.60 8.32
C LYS A 64 -7.18 -18.91 7.89
N TYR A 65 -7.43 -18.96 6.58
CA TYR A 65 -8.76 -19.16 6.00
C TYR A 65 -8.72 -20.33 5.00
N PRO A 66 -8.95 -21.58 5.46
CA PRO A 66 -8.88 -22.78 4.61
C PRO A 66 -9.85 -22.79 3.42
N GLN A 67 -10.96 -22.04 3.53
CA GLN A 67 -11.97 -21.87 2.49
C GLN A 67 -11.55 -20.90 1.37
N LEU A 68 -10.40 -20.22 1.50
CA LEU A 68 -9.83 -19.35 0.47
C LEU A 68 -8.90 -20.12 -0.45
N THR A 69 -9.18 -20.07 -1.75
CA THR A 69 -8.29 -20.57 -2.81
C THR A 69 -7.87 -19.44 -3.74
N PHE A 70 -6.57 -19.32 -4.02
CA PHE A 70 -6.06 -18.36 -5.00
C PHE A 70 -5.94 -19.00 -6.39
N MET A 71 -6.40 -18.27 -7.41
CA MET A 71 -6.10 -18.55 -8.81
C MET A 71 -5.13 -17.49 -9.32
N VAL A 72 -3.86 -17.88 -9.51
CA VAL A 72 -2.78 -16.95 -9.82
C VAL A 72 -2.68 -16.71 -11.32
N PHE A 73 -2.72 -15.44 -11.72
CA PHE A 73 -2.63 -15.02 -13.11
C PHE A 73 -1.38 -14.16 -13.36
N ASN A 74 -0.47 -14.63 -14.23
CA ASN A 74 0.73 -13.89 -14.58
C ASN A 74 0.50 -13.02 -15.83
N LYS A 75 0.11 -11.76 -15.62
CA LYS A 75 -0.20 -10.83 -16.74
C LYS A 75 0.89 -10.69 -17.80
N ARG A 76 2.16 -10.84 -17.42
CA ARG A 76 3.32 -10.61 -18.30
C ARG A 76 3.73 -11.86 -19.08
N LYS A 77 3.53 -13.04 -18.50
CA LYS A 77 3.94 -14.33 -19.10
C LYS A 77 2.78 -15.09 -19.73
N THR A 78 1.54 -14.78 -19.37
CA THR A 78 0.36 -15.51 -19.84
C THR A 78 -0.18 -14.91 -21.14
N SER A 79 -0.05 -15.67 -22.23
CA SER A 79 -0.65 -15.33 -23.52
C SER A 79 -2.18 -15.34 -23.45
N TYR A 80 -2.86 -14.69 -24.39
CA TYR A 80 -4.33 -14.71 -24.44
C TYR A 80 -4.91 -16.12 -24.53
N PHE A 81 -4.23 -17.03 -25.24
CA PHE A 81 -4.65 -18.43 -25.35
C PHE A 81 -4.52 -19.19 -24.01
N GLN A 82 -3.41 -19.00 -23.28
CA GLN A 82 -3.24 -19.60 -21.96
C GLN A 82 -4.24 -19.05 -20.95
N ALA A 83 -4.49 -17.74 -20.99
CA ALA A 83 -5.52 -17.10 -20.18
C ALA A 83 -6.91 -17.68 -20.47
N TYR A 84 -7.25 -17.82 -21.76
CA TYR A 84 -8.47 -18.47 -22.19
C TYR A 84 -8.59 -19.90 -21.65
N LYS A 85 -7.54 -20.73 -21.76
CA LYS A 85 -7.55 -22.11 -21.25
C LYS A 85 -7.81 -22.15 -19.74
N GLN A 86 -7.11 -21.32 -18.97
CA GLN A 86 -7.30 -21.23 -17.52
C GLN A 86 -8.72 -20.81 -17.13
N PHE A 87 -9.26 -19.78 -17.79
CA PHE A 87 -10.62 -19.30 -17.51
C PHE A 87 -11.71 -20.25 -18.04
N LYS A 88 -11.44 -21.01 -19.10
CA LYS A 88 -12.33 -22.06 -19.60
C LYS A 88 -12.44 -23.21 -18.60
N GLU A 89 -11.34 -23.62 -17.97
CA GLU A 89 -11.38 -24.61 -16.88
C GLU A 89 -12.21 -24.09 -15.70
N LEU A 90 -12.03 -22.82 -15.33
CA LEU A 90 -12.84 -22.18 -14.29
C LEU A 90 -14.34 -22.19 -14.62
N SER A 91 -14.70 -22.05 -15.91
CA SER A 91 -16.09 -22.10 -16.38
C SER A 91 -16.78 -23.45 -16.16
N LYS A 92 -16.03 -24.52 -15.84
CA LYS A 92 -16.59 -25.83 -15.52
C LYS A 92 -17.20 -25.89 -14.12
N VAL A 93 -16.80 -24.99 -13.21
CA VAL A 93 -17.22 -25.03 -11.81
C VAL A 93 -17.93 -23.70 -11.46
N PRO A 94 -19.26 -23.60 -11.66
CA PRO A 94 -19.97 -22.32 -11.61
C PRO A 94 -20.02 -21.72 -10.19
N PHE A 95 -19.87 -20.41 -10.10
CA PHE A 95 -20.01 -19.66 -8.85
C PHE A 95 -21.45 -19.24 -8.61
N ASP A 96 -21.81 -19.03 -7.35
CA ASP A 96 -23.06 -18.33 -7.02
C ASP A 96 -22.89 -16.84 -7.28
N LEU A 97 -21.76 -16.28 -6.85
CA LEU A 97 -21.49 -14.84 -6.88
C LEU A 97 -20.10 -14.54 -7.44
N LEU A 98 -20.01 -13.59 -8.37
CA LEU A 98 -18.76 -12.98 -8.80
C LEU A 98 -18.69 -11.54 -8.31
N ILE A 99 -17.68 -11.22 -7.52
CA ILE A 99 -17.29 -9.85 -7.16
C ILE A 99 -16.24 -9.37 -8.17
N HIS A 100 -16.67 -8.60 -9.17
CA HIS A 100 -15.80 -8.10 -10.24
C HIS A 100 -15.22 -6.73 -9.88
N ALA A 101 -14.09 -6.73 -9.17
CA ALA A 101 -13.46 -5.52 -8.64
C ALA A 101 -12.48 -4.82 -9.60
N GLN A 102 -12.46 -5.15 -10.90
CA GLN A 102 -11.50 -4.58 -11.86
C GLN A 102 -12.18 -4.13 -13.16
N THR A 103 -12.06 -2.86 -13.51
CA THR A 103 -12.80 -2.27 -14.64
C THR A 103 -12.05 -2.29 -15.98
N SER A 104 -10.82 -2.79 -16.02
CA SER A 104 -9.99 -2.74 -17.23
C SER A 104 -10.53 -3.64 -18.33
N LEU A 105 -10.41 -3.26 -19.61
CA LEU A 105 -10.90 -3.99 -20.78
C LEU A 105 -10.52 -5.47 -20.77
N ARG A 106 -9.23 -5.77 -20.50
CA ARG A 106 -8.75 -7.15 -20.40
C ARG A 106 -9.43 -7.95 -19.29
N ALA A 107 -9.72 -7.32 -18.15
CA ALA A 107 -10.43 -8.00 -17.06
C ALA A 107 -11.92 -8.18 -17.40
N ASN A 108 -12.57 -7.17 -17.97
CA ASN A 108 -13.95 -7.27 -18.43
C ASN A 108 -14.10 -8.42 -19.44
N PHE A 109 -13.20 -8.51 -20.42
CA PHE A 109 -13.16 -9.62 -21.38
C PHE A 109 -12.99 -10.98 -20.69
N LEU A 110 -12.00 -11.13 -19.81
CA LEU A 110 -11.75 -12.39 -19.10
C LEU A 110 -12.93 -12.79 -18.18
N SER A 111 -13.65 -11.81 -17.61
CA SER A 111 -14.79 -12.06 -16.73
C SER A 111 -15.98 -12.72 -17.44
N THR A 112 -16.07 -12.61 -18.77
CA THR A 112 -17.13 -13.25 -19.56
C THR A 112 -17.04 -14.78 -19.52
N PHE A 113 -15.83 -15.33 -19.33
CA PHE A 113 -15.61 -16.77 -19.19
C PHE A 113 -15.89 -17.29 -17.78
N ILE A 114 -16.02 -16.41 -16.78
CA ILE A 114 -16.39 -16.81 -15.42
C ILE A 114 -17.91 -17.02 -15.38
N LYS A 115 -18.35 -18.25 -15.14
CA LYS A 115 -19.76 -18.56 -14.92
C LYS A 115 -20.14 -18.28 -13.47
N ALA A 116 -21.08 -17.34 -13.27
CA ALA A 116 -21.65 -17.02 -11.98
C ALA A 116 -23.15 -16.78 -12.12
N LYS A 117 -23.96 -17.14 -11.10
CA LYS A 117 -25.41 -16.85 -11.10
C LYS A 117 -25.69 -15.35 -10.96
N LEU A 118 -24.82 -14.63 -10.26
CA LEU A 118 -24.87 -13.18 -10.14
C LEU A 118 -23.45 -12.59 -10.26
N LYS A 119 -23.26 -11.63 -11.16
CA LYS A 119 -22.03 -10.84 -11.30
C LYS A 119 -22.26 -9.43 -10.77
N VAL A 120 -21.48 -9.03 -9.78
CA VAL A 120 -21.53 -7.71 -9.15
C VAL A 120 -20.34 -6.90 -9.60
N GLY A 121 -20.58 -5.65 -9.99
CA GLY A 121 -19.54 -4.72 -10.35
C GLY A 121 -20.00 -3.27 -10.28
N TYR A 122 -19.22 -2.39 -10.86
CA TYR A 122 -19.43 -0.95 -10.77
C TYR A 122 -20.39 -0.43 -11.86
N SER A 123 -21.21 0.56 -11.52
CA SER A 123 -22.03 1.27 -12.49
C SER A 123 -21.21 1.99 -13.57
N LYS A 124 -21.89 2.46 -14.63
CA LYS A 124 -21.25 3.22 -15.72
C LYS A 124 -20.59 4.51 -15.22
N GLU A 125 -21.11 5.15 -14.16
CA GLU A 125 -20.49 6.35 -13.59
C GLU A 125 -19.17 6.06 -12.84
N ARG A 126 -18.98 4.83 -12.37
CA ARG A 126 -17.83 4.40 -11.55
C ARG A 126 -16.78 3.61 -12.31
N SER A 127 -17.02 3.30 -13.58
CA SER A 127 -16.22 2.36 -14.34
C SER A 127 -15.87 2.85 -15.74
N TYR A 128 -14.94 2.14 -16.36
CA TYR A 128 -14.46 2.41 -17.71
C TYR A 128 -14.60 1.15 -18.57
N GLU A 129 -14.36 1.29 -19.88
CA GLU A 129 -14.14 0.17 -20.80
C GLU A 129 -15.27 -0.88 -20.81
N GLY A 130 -16.52 -0.41 -20.69
CA GLY A 130 -17.71 -1.25 -20.82
C GLY A 130 -17.98 -2.19 -19.64
N HIS A 131 -17.40 -1.95 -18.47
CA HIS A 131 -17.55 -2.83 -17.30
C HIS A 131 -19.01 -3.10 -16.90
N SER A 132 -19.88 -2.08 -16.95
CA SER A 132 -21.31 -2.23 -16.63
C SER A 132 -22.06 -3.17 -17.58
N LEU A 133 -21.48 -3.54 -18.73
CA LEU A 133 -22.07 -4.47 -19.70
C LEU A 133 -21.76 -5.93 -19.39
N VAL A 134 -20.76 -6.20 -18.55
CA VAL A 134 -20.32 -7.58 -18.22
C VAL A 134 -20.71 -8.00 -16.80
N VAL A 135 -21.48 -7.17 -16.10
CA VAL A 135 -22.00 -7.42 -14.75
C VAL A 135 -23.52 -7.28 -14.73
N ASP A 136 -24.14 -8.06 -13.86
CA ASP A 136 -25.58 -8.07 -13.68
C ASP A 136 -25.97 -6.94 -12.70
N TYR A 137 -25.44 -7.02 -11.48
CA TYR A 137 -25.74 -6.05 -10.44
C TYR A 137 -24.72 -4.91 -10.42
N ASN A 138 -25.17 -3.73 -10.85
CA ASN A 138 -24.39 -2.51 -10.89
C ASN A 138 -24.49 -1.78 -9.55
N ILE A 139 -23.37 -1.66 -8.84
CA ILE A 139 -23.28 -0.85 -7.63
C ILE A 139 -23.33 0.63 -8.02
N PRO A 140 -24.34 1.39 -7.56
CA PRO A 140 -24.47 2.79 -7.88
C PRO A 140 -23.33 3.61 -7.26
N TYR A 141 -23.16 4.82 -7.78
CA TYR A 141 -22.28 5.80 -7.18
C TYR A 141 -22.71 6.14 -5.73
N GLN A 142 -21.77 6.10 -4.79
CA GLN A 142 -21.92 6.57 -3.41
C GLN A 142 -20.92 7.70 -3.15
N ASN A 143 -21.29 8.65 -2.29
CA ASN A 143 -20.45 9.81 -1.93
C ASN A 143 -19.27 9.45 -1.00
N SER A 144 -18.91 8.17 -0.87
CA SER A 144 -17.76 7.73 -0.11
C SER A 144 -16.46 8.21 -0.76
N MET A 145 -15.66 8.97 0.00
CA MET A 145 -14.47 9.64 -0.53
C MET A 145 -13.34 8.65 -0.86
N HIS A 146 -12.99 7.77 0.08
CA HIS A 146 -11.82 6.90 -0.04
C HIS A 146 -12.09 5.60 -0.82
N VAL A 147 -11.11 5.13 -1.58
CA VAL A 147 -11.23 3.96 -2.46
C VAL A 147 -11.47 2.65 -1.70
N VAL A 148 -11.06 2.55 -0.43
CA VAL A 148 -11.36 1.39 0.44
C VAL A 148 -12.89 1.15 0.55
N PHE A 149 -13.67 2.21 0.70
CA PHE A 149 -15.14 2.13 0.74
C PHE A 149 -15.73 1.80 -0.63
N ASN A 150 -15.08 2.25 -1.71
CA ASN A 150 -15.50 1.90 -3.06
C ASN A 150 -15.43 0.38 -3.29
N TYR A 151 -14.39 -0.28 -2.80
CA TYR A 151 -14.29 -1.74 -2.86
C TYR A 151 -15.29 -2.42 -1.93
N PHE A 152 -15.50 -1.89 -0.72
CA PHE A 152 -16.48 -2.41 0.23
C PHE A 152 -17.91 -2.42 -0.33
N ASP A 153 -18.29 -1.41 -1.12
CA ASP A 153 -19.60 -1.36 -1.74
C ASP A 153 -19.95 -2.58 -2.60
N LEU A 154 -18.97 -3.30 -3.14
CA LEU A 154 -19.20 -4.52 -3.90
C LEU A 154 -19.74 -5.66 -3.01
N PHE A 155 -19.40 -5.62 -1.71
CA PHE A 155 -19.76 -6.65 -0.73
C PHE A 155 -20.95 -6.23 0.13
N LYS A 156 -21.06 -4.93 0.43
CA LYS A 156 -22.11 -4.31 1.24
C LYS A 156 -23.53 -4.84 0.98
N PRO A 157 -23.98 -5.11 -0.26
CA PRO A 157 -25.30 -5.70 -0.53
C PRO A 157 -25.59 -7.05 0.12
N PHE A 158 -24.56 -7.78 0.53
CA PHE A 158 -24.65 -9.16 1.05
C PHE A 158 -24.18 -9.26 2.50
N PHE A 159 -23.61 -8.17 3.04
CA PHE A 159 -23.20 -8.05 4.42
C PHE A 159 -24.38 -7.63 5.31
N SER A 160 -24.36 -8.08 6.56
CA SER A 160 -25.26 -7.60 7.60
C SER A 160 -24.92 -6.17 8.03
N GLU A 161 -25.80 -5.53 8.79
CA GLU A 161 -25.48 -4.22 9.39
C GLU A 161 -24.28 -4.30 10.34
N GLN A 162 -24.17 -5.40 11.09
CA GLN A 162 -23.05 -5.65 11.99
C GLN A 162 -21.71 -5.75 11.24
N ASP A 163 -21.69 -6.44 10.10
CA ASP A 163 -20.50 -6.50 9.24
C ASP A 163 -20.10 -5.09 8.76
N CYS A 164 -21.08 -4.25 8.41
CA CYS A 164 -20.83 -2.88 7.97
C CYS A 164 -20.22 -2.01 9.09
N LEU A 165 -20.65 -2.22 10.34
CA LEU A 165 -20.09 -1.56 11.52
C LEU A 165 -18.66 -2.05 11.78
N GLU A 166 -18.43 -3.36 11.75
CA GLU A 166 -17.10 -3.97 11.92
C GLU A 166 -16.12 -3.49 10.86
N PHE A 167 -16.54 -3.41 9.60
CA PHE A 167 -15.71 -2.86 8.53
C PHE A 167 -15.25 -1.43 8.83
N LYS A 168 -16.17 -0.56 9.25
CA LYS A 168 -15.85 0.84 9.57
C LYS A 168 -14.84 0.91 10.72
N GLN A 169 -15.05 0.14 11.78
CA GLN A 169 -14.11 0.07 12.90
C GLN A 169 -12.73 -0.42 12.46
N LYS A 170 -12.68 -1.49 11.66
CA LYS A 170 -11.42 -2.03 11.13
C LYS A 170 -10.65 -1.00 10.29
N VAL A 171 -11.35 -0.23 9.44
CA VAL A 171 -10.73 0.85 8.64
C VAL A 171 -10.20 1.97 9.53
N VAL A 172 -10.92 2.34 10.60
CA VAL A 172 -10.47 3.32 11.60
C VAL A 172 -9.19 2.85 12.31
N ASP A 173 -9.06 1.56 12.62
CA ASP A 173 -7.90 1.02 13.34
C ASP A 173 -6.62 0.98 12.47
N THR A 174 -6.73 1.13 11.15
CA THR A 174 -5.66 1.29 10.12
C THR A 174 -4.62 0.16 9.99
N LYS A 175 -4.51 -0.75 10.97
CA LYS A 175 -3.72 -2.00 10.91
C LYS A 175 -4.47 -3.06 10.07
N LEU A 176 -4.64 -2.76 8.78
CA LEU A 176 -5.44 -3.53 7.83
C LEU A 176 -4.71 -4.69 7.18
N LEU A 177 -3.37 -4.68 7.21
CA LEU A 177 -2.54 -5.70 6.58
C LEU A 177 -1.82 -6.54 7.64
N TYR A 178 -2.17 -7.82 7.66
CA TYR A 178 -1.46 -8.86 8.41
C TYR A 178 -0.54 -9.64 7.47
N ILE A 179 0.76 -9.76 7.80
CA ILE A 179 1.77 -10.43 6.95
C ILE A 179 2.05 -11.87 7.45
N GLY A 180 1.05 -12.76 7.47
CA GLY A 180 1.25 -14.19 7.85
C GLY A 180 1.54 -14.39 9.32
N GLU A 181 2.15 -15.49 9.76
CA GLU A 181 2.67 -15.69 11.14
C GLU A 181 3.81 -14.71 11.50
N TYR A 182 3.71 -13.45 11.10
CA TYR A 182 4.37 -12.30 11.70
C TYR A 182 3.52 -11.83 12.87
N PRO A 183 3.86 -12.21 14.10
CA PRO A 183 3.12 -11.75 15.24
C PRO A 183 3.02 -10.22 15.29
N GLN A 184 1.84 -9.72 15.62
CA GLN A 184 1.61 -8.32 15.98
C GLN A 184 2.61 -7.82 17.04
N HIS A 185 3.07 -8.71 17.94
CA HIS A 185 4.08 -8.37 18.95
C HIS A 185 5.43 -7.92 18.34
N LEU A 186 5.80 -8.40 17.14
CA LEU A 186 7.05 -8.04 16.48
C LEU A 186 6.99 -6.65 15.83
N GLN A 187 5.81 -6.28 15.32
CA GLN A 187 5.56 -4.93 14.80
C GLN A 187 5.61 -3.89 15.93
N GLU A 188 5.18 -4.27 17.13
CA GLU A 188 5.14 -3.41 18.31
C GLU A 188 6.50 -3.32 19.03
N GLN A 189 7.27 -4.41 19.07
CA GLN A 189 8.60 -4.45 19.71
C GLN A 189 9.75 -4.11 18.75
N LYS A 190 9.49 -4.04 17.43
CA LYS A 190 10.50 -3.94 16.36
C LYS A 190 11.60 -5.01 16.48
N ASP A 191 11.23 -6.19 16.97
CA ASP A 191 12.14 -7.32 17.07
C ASP A 191 12.41 -7.88 15.66
N LEU A 192 13.68 -7.84 15.27
CA LEU A 192 14.14 -8.33 13.97
C LEU A 192 14.39 -9.83 13.97
N LYS A 193 14.37 -10.49 15.13
CA LYS A 193 14.71 -11.91 15.25
C LYS A 193 13.87 -12.79 14.32
N PRO A 194 12.55 -12.59 14.15
CA PRO A 194 11.79 -13.42 13.20
C PRO A 194 11.97 -13.02 11.73
N LEU A 195 12.44 -11.79 11.44
CA LEU A 195 12.85 -11.38 10.09
C LEU A 195 14.16 -12.05 9.71
N ILE A 196 15.04 -12.13 10.69
CA ILE A 196 16.29 -12.86 10.64
C ILE A 196 16.00 -14.35 10.44
N ASP A 197 15.18 -14.98 11.28
CA ASP A 197 14.84 -16.40 11.20
C ASP A 197 14.23 -16.76 9.84
N LEU A 198 13.38 -15.88 9.29
CA LEU A 198 12.82 -16.03 7.94
C LEU A 198 13.91 -15.97 6.85
N CYS A 199 14.89 -15.07 6.98
CA CYS A 199 16.01 -15.01 6.04
C CYS A 199 16.93 -16.23 6.18
N LEU A 200 17.10 -16.75 7.39
CA LEU A 200 17.92 -17.93 7.67
C LEU A 200 17.22 -19.23 7.25
N GLY A 201 15.90 -19.23 7.13
CA GLY A 201 15.13 -20.27 6.48
C GLY A 201 14.71 -21.45 7.35
N GLU A 202 14.92 -21.39 8.68
CA GLU A 202 14.25 -22.20 9.74
C GLU A 202 14.67 -21.69 11.14
N PRO A 203 13.86 -21.88 12.19
CA PRO A 203 14.20 -21.45 13.54
C PRO A 203 15.28 -22.38 14.14
N ASN A 204 16.42 -21.83 14.52
CA ASN A 204 17.42 -22.48 15.40
C ASN A 204 18.12 -23.77 14.93
N SER A 205 18.70 -23.84 13.72
CA SER A 205 19.78 -24.81 13.49
C SER A 205 21.06 -24.13 12.99
N GLU A 206 22.20 -24.46 13.60
CA GLU A 206 23.53 -24.08 13.06
C GLU A 206 23.73 -24.56 11.61
N LEU A 207 22.97 -25.59 11.19
CA LEU A 207 22.88 -26.07 9.80
C LEU A 207 22.21 -25.08 8.82
N ALA A 208 21.33 -24.18 9.29
CA ALA A 208 20.65 -23.23 8.40
C ALA A 208 21.63 -22.21 7.80
N LYS A 209 22.67 -21.81 8.54
CA LYS A 209 23.67 -20.81 8.10
C LYS A 209 24.47 -21.24 6.88
N SER A 210 24.65 -22.55 6.65
CA SER A 210 25.48 -23.08 5.56
C SER A 210 24.77 -23.20 4.20
N ASN A 211 23.43 -23.11 4.13
CA ASN A 211 22.64 -23.35 2.91
C ASN A 211 21.73 -22.19 2.47
N ILE A 212 21.98 -20.97 2.98
CA ILE A 212 21.17 -19.79 2.68
C ILE A 212 21.47 -19.28 1.26
N SER A 213 20.43 -19.04 0.46
CA SER A 213 20.60 -18.44 -0.87
C SER A 213 21.33 -17.08 -0.79
N PRO A 214 22.13 -16.69 -1.80
CA PRO A 214 22.81 -15.39 -1.79
C PRO A 214 21.87 -14.19 -1.59
N HIS A 215 20.63 -14.29 -2.09
CA HIS A 215 19.58 -13.29 -1.90
C HIS A 215 19.18 -13.16 -0.42
N ASN A 216 18.92 -14.30 0.23
CA ASN A 216 18.56 -14.33 1.64
C ASN A 216 19.72 -13.92 2.56
N GLN A 217 20.97 -14.24 2.20
CA GLN A 217 22.15 -13.74 2.92
C GLN A 217 22.25 -12.22 2.85
N ASN A 218 21.95 -11.62 1.68
CA ASN A 218 21.93 -10.18 1.51
C ASN A 218 20.79 -9.52 2.31
N LEU A 219 19.59 -10.11 2.31
CA LEU A 219 18.48 -9.65 3.15
C LEU A 219 18.83 -9.72 4.64
N TYR A 220 19.42 -10.83 5.08
CA TYR A 220 19.90 -10.98 6.46
C TYR A 220 20.93 -9.91 6.83
N ARG A 221 21.92 -9.65 5.96
CA ARG A 221 22.90 -8.58 6.18
C ARG A 221 22.26 -7.19 6.26
N LEU A 222 21.27 -6.92 5.41
CA LEU A 222 20.50 -5.67 5.46
C LEU A 222 19.69 -5.55 6.75
N LEU A 223 19.04 -6.62 7.19
CA LEU A 223 18.32 -6.64 8.45
C LEU A 223 19.26 -6.50 9.65
N LEU A 224 20.44 -7.11 9.64
CA LEU A 224 21.47 -6.90 10.68
C LEU A 224 22.02 -5.48 10.67
N SER A 225 22.20 -4.87 9.50
CA SER A 225 22.51 -3.44 9.45
C SER A 225 21.39 -2.61 10.09
N PHE A 226 20.17 -3.17 10.14
CA PHE A 226 19.04 -2.60 10.85
C PHE A 226 18.91 -3.07 12.31
N SER A 227 19.63 -4.09 12.77
CA SER A 227 19.55 -4.60 14.16
C SER A 227 20.28 -3.75 15.16
N ASN A 228 21.23 -2.94 14.70
CA ASN A 228 21.69 -1.77 15.45
C ASN A 228 20.58 -0.71 15.63
N PHE A 229 19.37 -0.91 15.06
CA PHE A 229 18.23 0.00 15.08
C PHE A 229 17.02 -0.54 15.89
N ALA A 230 17.08 -1.80 16.34
CA ALA A 230 16.14 -2.33 17.33
C ALA A 230 16.54 -1.82 18.73
N PRO A 231 15.59 -1.48 19.61
CA PRO A 231 15.94 -1.15 20.98
C PRO A 231 16.59 -2.39 21.61
N ALA A 232 17.90 -2.32 21.91
CA ALA A 232 18.39 -3.09 23.05
C ALA A 232 17.60 -2.59 24.25
N GLU A 233 17.11 -3.48 25.11
CA GLU A 233 16.21 -3.17 26.25
C GLU A 233 16.69 -2.03 27.17
N ASN A 234 17.90 -1.49 26.96
CA ASN A 234 18.49 -0.38 27.71
C ASN A 234 19.20 0.71 26.85
N LYS A 235 18.90 0.88 25.55
CA LYS A 235 19.47 2.00 24.75
C LYS A 235 18.40 2.89 24.13
N GLN A 236 18.41 4.18 24.48
CA GLN A 236 17.63 5.23 23.78
C GLN A 236 17.89 5.15 22.28
N ARG A 237 16.83 5.16 21.47
CA ARG A 237 16.94 5.21 20.01
C ARG A 237 17.58 6.53 19.56
N GLU A 238 18.80 6.47 19.05
CA GLU A 238 19.41 7.56 18.28
C GLU A 238 18.70 7.66 16.91
N GLY A 239 17.71 8.56 16.81
CA GLY A 239 17.00 8.92 15.58
C GLY A 239 15.97 7.90 15.07
N ARG A 240 15.01 8.40 14.28
CA ARG A 240 13.96 7.60 13.60
C ARG A 240 14.47 6.91 12.32
N LEU A 241 13.87 5.79 11.92
CA LEU A 241 14.11 5.11 10.64
C LEU A 241 13.04 5.53 9.62
N ILE A 242 13.45 6.29 8.61
CA ILE A 242 12.54 6.91 7.63
C ILE A 242 12.71 6.25 6.27
N PHE A 243 11.62 5.72 5.74
CA PHE A 243 11.59 5.15 4.39
C PHE A 243 11.09 6.19 3.40
N ILE A 244 11.82 6.37 2.31
CA ILE A 244 11.43 7.27 1.23
C ILE A 244 11.34 6.44 -0.04
N ASN A 245 10.21 6.52 -0.73
CA ASN A 245 10.03 5.90 -2.04
C ASN A 245 9.90 7.01 -3.09
N PRO A 246 10.98 7.41 -3.79
CA PRO A 246 10.95 8.57 -4.67
C PRO A 246 10.02 8.44 -5.89
N ALA A 247 9.79 7.22 -6.35
CA ALA A 247 9.24 6.96 -7.67
C ALA A 247 7.94 6.14 -7.67
N SER A 248 7.12 6.38 -8.67
CA SER A 248 5.92 5.63 -9.04
C SER A 248 6.06 5.16 -10.48
N SER A 249 5.37 4.07 -10.82
CA SER A 249 5.30 3.57 -12.20
C SER A 249 4.68 4.56 -13.19
N ALA A 250 3.86 5.50 -12.70
CA ALA A 250 3.41 6.66 -13.45
C ALA A 250 4.36 7.84 -13.20
N VAL A 251 5.28 8.09 -14.14
CA VAL A 251 6.37 9.09 -14.05
C VAL A 251 5.88 10.49 -13.65
N LYS A 252 4.73 10.92 -14.17
CA LYS A 252 4.13 12.22 -13.80
C LYS A 252 3.83 12.38 -12.30
N LYS A 253 3.74 11.29 -11.55
CA LYS A 253 3.51 11.33 -10.10
C LYS A 253 4.82 11.44 -9.31
N ASN A 254 5.97 11.40 -9.98
CA ASN A 254 7.26 11.50 -9.32
C ASN A 254 7.54 12.94 -8.97
N TRP A 255 8.01 13.17 -7.75
CA TRP A 255 8.53 14.46 -7.34
C TRP A 255 9.96 14.66 -7.87
N THR A 256 10.56 15.81 -7.56
CA THR A 256 11.87 16.18 -8.10
C THR A 256 13.01 15.48 -7.37
N LYS A 257 14.10 15.21 -8.11
CA LYS A 257 15.35 14.70 -7.53
C LYS A 257 15.87 15.67 -6.47
N GLU A 258 15.86 16.96 -6.80
CA GLU A 258 16.35 18.05 -5.95
C GLU A 258 15.54 18.13 -4.64
N GLY A 259 14.23 17.92 -4.71
CA GLY A 259 13.36 17.90 -3.53
C GLY A 259 13.66 16.74 -2.60
N TYR A 260 13.84 15.52 -3.15
CA TYR A 260 14.25 14.38 -2.35
C TYR A 260 15.64 14.56 -1.75
N VAL A 261 16.60 15.09 -2.52
CA VAL A 261 17.96 15.34 -2.01
C VAL A 261 17.92 16.34 -0.84
N ALA A 262 17.19 17.45 -0.96
CA ALA A 262 17.03 18.42 0.11
C ALA A 262 16.41 17.81 1.37
N LEU A 263 15.32 17.06 1.23
CA LEU A 263 14.66 16.35 2.33
C LEU A 263 15.59 15.35 3.02
N ILE A 264 16.33 14.55 2.25
CA ILE A 264 17.22 13.52 2.81
C ILE A 264 18.40 14.15 3.54
N LYS A 265 18.98 15.24 3.01
CA LYS A 265 20.02 16.00 3.71
C LYS A 265 19.53 16.51 5.06
N HIS A 266 18.35 17.13 5.09
CA HIS A 266 17.72 17.62 6.32
C HIS A 266 17.50 16.50 7.36
N LEU A 267 16.97 15.36 6.92
CA LEU A 267 16.73 14.21 7.80
C LEU A 267 18.03 13.64 8.39
N ILE A 268 19.09 13.51 7.57
CA ILE A 268 20.40 13.04 8.03
C ILE A 268 21.02 14.04 9.02
N GLN A 269 20.94 15.34 8.74
CA GLN A 269 21.44 16.40 9.63
C GLN A 269 20.71 16.42 10.98
N SER A 270 19.43 16.06 10.97
CA SER A 270 18.58 15.92 12.16
C SER A 270 18.80 14.59 12.89
N GLY A 271 19.76 13.77 12.47
CA GLY A 271 20.13 12.51 13.12
C GLY A 271 19.24 11.32 12.77
N HIS A 272 18.35 11.46 11.78
CA HIS A 272 17.54 10.35 11.30
C HIS A 272 18.29 9.47 10.31
N ARG A 273 17.81 8.23 10.18
CA ARG A 273 18.32 7.26 9.21
C ARG A 273 17.34 7.17 8.05
N VAL A 274 17.86 7.14 6.84
CA VAL A 274 17.05 7.18 5.63
C VAL A 274 17.28 5.93 4.78
N VAL A 275 16.19 5.32 4.34
CA VAL A 275 16.18 4.21 3.39
C VAL A 275 15.42 4.64 2.14
N VAL A 276 16.08 4.65 0.98
CA VAL A 276 15.39 4.86 -0.30
C VAL A 276 15.01 3.53 -0.95
N THR A 277 13.78 3.43 -1.43
CA THR A 277 13.23 2.25 -2.11
C THR A 277 12.78 2.57 -3.53
N GLY A 278 12.57 1.54 -4.34
CA GLY A 278 12.07 1.69 -5.71
C GLY A 278 12.00 0.34 -6.45
N GLY A 279 11.18 0.27 -7.50
CA GLY A 279 11.06 -0.91 -8.34
C GLY A 279 12.26 -1.12 -9.27
N LYS A 280 12.23 -2.21 -10.04
CA LYS A 280 13.26 -2.53 -11.06
C LYS A 280 13.06 -1.80 -12.40
N ASN A 281 12.06 -0.91 -12.50
CA ASN A 281 11.81 -0.15 -13.72
C ASN A 281 12.95 0.85 -13.94
N HIS A 282 13.47 0.95 -15.17
CA HIS A 282 14.58 1.86 -15.50
C HIS A 282 14.32 3.29 -15.04
N VAL A 283 13.13 3.84 -15.29
CA VAL A 283 12.80 5.23 -14.94
C VAL A 283 12.75 5.44 -13.43
N GLU A 284 12.28 4.43 -12.68
CA GLU A 284 12.32 4.49 -11.22
C GLU A 284 13.76 4.40 -10.71
N LEU A 285 14.55 3.47 -11.24
CA LEU A 285 15.95 3.28 -10.86
C LEU A 285 16.81 4.50 -11.18
N GLU A 286 16.60 5.16 -12.32
CA GLU A 286 17.32 6.36 -12.71
C GLU A 286 17.11 7.49 -11.69
N LEU A 287 15.86 7.77 -11.31
CA LEU A 287 15.56 8.77 -10.29
C LEU A 287 16.16 8.39 -8.93
N VAL A 288 15.93 7.17 -8.45
CA VAL A 288 16.36 6.76 -7.10
C VAL A 288 17.89 6.67 -7.01
N ASN A 289 18.56 6.18 -8.05
CA ASN A 289 20.02 6.13 -8.08
C ASN A 289 20.65 7.51 -8.22
N GLY A 290 20.03 8.43 -8.96
CA GLY A 290 20.45 9.83 -9.02
C GLY A 290 20.39 10.50 -7.64
N VAL A 291 19.26 10.35 -6.92
CA VAL A 291 19.15 10.80 -5.53
C VAL A 291 20.21 10.13 -4.64
N ALA A 292 20.38 8.82 -4.74
CA ALA A 292 21.32 8.08 -3.91
C ALA A 292 22.78 8.45 -4.16
N GLN A 293 23.13 8.84 -5.39
CA GLN A 293 24.47 9.30 -5.72
C GLN A 293 24.78 10.64 -5.05
N GLU A 294 23.92 11.64 -5.19
CA GLU A 294 24.13 12.96 -4.57
C GLU A 294 24.16 12.89 -3.04
N ILE A 295 23.38 12.01 -2.44
CA ILE A 295 23.41 11.80 -0.99
C ILE A 295 24.69 11.12 -0.53
N LYS A 296 25.27 10.19 -1.32
CA LYS A 296 26.57 9.61 -1.00
C LYS A 296 27.68 10.64 -1.05
N GLU A 297 27.70 11.48 -2.09
CA GLU A 297 28.65 12.58 -2.24
C GLU A 297 28.55 13.54 -1.04
N TYR A 298 27.32 13.96 -0.70
CA TYR A 298 27.08 14.78 0.49
C TYR A 298 27.57 14.15 1.80
N ILE A 299 27.31 12.86 2.03
CA ILE A 299 27.74 12.18 3.26
C ILE A 299 29.27 12.14 3.34
N LEU A 300 29.97 11.94 2.21
CA LEU A 300 31.43 11.94 2.15
C LEU A 300 32.01 13.33 2.50
N GLU A 301 31.41 14.39 1.96
CA GLU A 301 31.82 15.77 2.23
C GLU A 301 31.52 16.20 3.68
N ALA A 302 30.35 15.82 4.20
CA ALA A 302 29.89 16.20 5.54
C ALA A 302 30.40 15.29 6.67
N GLN A 303 31.26 14.30 6.38
CA GLN A 303 31.74 13.35 7.38
C GLN A 303 32.28 13.99 8.66
N PRO A 304 33.12 15.07 8.62
CA PRO A 304 33.62 15.68 9.84
C PRO A 304 32.49 16.22 10.73
N GLU A 305 31.52 16.92 10.14
CA GLU A 305 30.38 17.50 10.87
C GLU A 305 29.45 16.41 11.42
N LEU A 306 29.14 15.39 10.62
CA LEU A 306 28.31 14.26 11.02
C LEU A 306 28.99 13.43 12.12
N THR A 307 30.32 13.30 12.08
CA THR A 307 31.10 12.61 13.11
C THR A 307 31.11 13.42 14.41
N CYS A 308 31.35 14.73 14.34
CA CYS A 308 31.30 15.64 15.50
C CYS A 308 29.92 15.66 16.18
N LYS A 309 28.84 15.57 15.40
CA LYS A 309 27.46 15.45 15.92
C LYS A 309 27.11 14.05 16.44
N GLY A 310 28.05 13.09 16.39
CA GLY A 310 27.84 11.70 16.80
C GLY A 310 26.96 10.87 15.85
N ILE A 311 26.57 11.44 14.71
CA ILE A 311 25.68 10.84 13.70
C ILE A 311 26.43 9.76 12.89
N ALA A 312 27.70 10.02 12.56
CA ALA A 312 28.57 9.12 11.79
C ALA A 312 29.73 8.56 12.64
N ARG A 313 29.45 7.95 13.79
CA ARG A 313 30.46 7.15 14.52
C ARG A 313 31.00 6.02 13.61
N SER A 314 32.27 5.64 13.78
CA SER A 314 32.92 4.57 13.01
C SER A 314 32.01 3.33 12.88
N GLY A 315 31.67 2.97 11.63
CA GLY A 315 30.86 1.79 11.29
C GLY A 315 29.34 2.00 11.19
N ARG A 316 28.79 3.20 11.40
CA ARG A 316 27.33 3.45 11.35
C ARG A 316 26.88 4.04 10.01
N GLN A 317 26.11 3.28 9.24
CA GLN A 317 25.50 3.76 7.99
C GLN A 317 24.19 4.49 8.24
N VAL A 318 24.07 5.73 7.73
CA VAL A 318 22.88 6.60 7.91
C VAL A 318 21.96 6.64 6.69
N PHE A 319 22.42 6.14 5.55
CA PHE A 319 21.69 6.13 4.29
C PHE A 319 21.81 4.78 3.58
N PHE A 320 20.67 4.24 3.15
CA PHE A 320 20.57 2.95 2.46
C PHE A 320 19.78 3.09 1.16
N ASN A 321 20.27 2.46 0.09
CA ASN A 321 19.54 2.34 -1.17
C ASN A 321 19.12 0.89 -1.43
N LEU A 322 17.82 0.62 -1.34
CA LEU A 322 17.17 -0.67 -1.59
C LEU A 322 16.46 -0.74 -2.95
N ALA A 323 16.61 0.27 -3.81
CA ALA A 323 15.94 0.30 -5.12
C ALA A 323 16.33 -0.91 -5.98
N GLY A 324 15.32 -1.63 -6.48
CA GLY A 324 15.49 -2.83 -7.28
C GLY A 324 16.03 -4.05 -6.53
N LYS A 325 16.30 -3.96 -5.21
CA LYS A 325 16.91 -5.02 -4.41
C LYS A 325 15.92 -5.88 -3.64
N THR A 326 14.66 -5.46 -3.56
CA THR A 326 13.62 -6.16 -2.79
C THR A 326 12.51 -6.71 -3.69
N THR A 327 11.93 -7.83 -3.30
CA THR A 327 10.60 -8.25 -3.77
C THR A 327 9.51 -7.40 -3.11
N LEU A 328 8.25 -7.55 -3.55
CA LEU A 328 7.12 -6.84 -2.93
C LEU A 328 6.91 -7.27 -1.47
N THR A 329 7.03 -8.58 -1.20
CA THR A 329 6.91 -9.13 0.15
C THR A 329 8.03 -8.62 1.05
N GLU A 330 9.28 -8.63 0.57
CA GLU A 330 10.42 -8.07 1.31
C GLU A 330 10.28 -6.57 1.56
N LEU A 331 9.82 -5.80 0.58
CA LEU A 331 9.57 -4.37 0.76
C LEU A 331 8.53 -4.11 1.84
N CYS A 332 7.44 -4.89 1.86
CA CYS A 332 6.42 -4.82 2.91
C CYS A 332 7.03 -5.08 4.30
N LEU A 333 7.89 -6.11 4.41
CA LEU A 333 8.61 -6.42 5.65
C LEU A 333 9.53 -5.27 6.09
N PHE A 334 10.30 -4.68 5.17
CA PHE A 334 11.16 -3.55 5.51
C PHE A 334 10.38 -2.30 5.90
N ILE A 335 9.27 -2.00 5.22
CA ILE A 335 8.37 -0.89 5.57
C ILE A 335 7.79 -1.09 6.97
N SER A 336 7.52 -2.32 7.41
CA SER A 336 7.01 -2.59 8.76
C SER A 336 7.96 -2.16 9.90
N LEU A 337 9.24 -1.93 9.59
CA LEU A 337 10.24 -1.44 10.54
C LEU A 337 10.31 0.09 10.63
N ALA A 338 9.75 0.78 9.63
CA ALA A 338 9.83 2.22 9.51
C ALA A 338 9.13 2.91 10.69
N ASP A 339 9.63 4.09 11.04
CA ASP A 339 8.93 5.02 11.93
C ASP A 339 8.06 6.00 11.12
N LEU A 340 8.44 6.26 9.87
CA LEU A 340 7.74 7.14 8.93
C LEU A 340 8.04 6.69 7.49
N VAL A 341 7.03 6.76 6.61
CA VAL A 341 7.19 6.55 5.17
C VAL A 341 6.80 7.81 4.41
N ILE A 342 7.61 8.22 3.43
CA ILE A 342 7.36 9.36 2.54
C ILE A 342 7.34 8.86 1.09
N SER A 343 6.26 9.09 0.37
CA SER A 343 6.09 8.54 -0.98
C SER A 343 5.06 9.34 -1.79
N PRO A 344 5.16 9.43 -3.13
CA PRO A 344 4.03 9.81 -3.96
C PRO A 344 2.94 8.73 -3.91
N ASP A 345 1.79 8.99 -4.55
CA ASP A 345 0.69 8.02 -4.72
C ASP A 345 1.12 6.78 -5.52
N SER A 346 1.68 5.81 -4.79
CA SER A 346 2.37 4.62 -5.27
C SER A 346 2.17 3.45 -4.30
N GLY A 347 2.51 2.23 -4.72
CA GLY A 347 2.33 1.00 -3.93
C GLY A 347 2.91 1.08 -2.50
N PRO A 348 4.16 1.54 -2.31
CA PRO A 348 4.77 1.71 -0.99
C PRO A 348 3.99 2.61 -0.02
N MET A 349 3.36 3.69 -0.49
CA MET A 349 2.48 4.52 0.36
C MET A 349 1.28 3.71 0.88
N HIS A 350 0.63 2.94 -0.01
CA HIS A 350 -0.51 2.09 0.37
C HIS A 350 -0.10 0.95 1.30
N LEU A 351 1.09 0.37 1.12
CA LEU A 351 1.64 -0.65 2.02
C LEU A 351 1.87 -0.08 3.42
N ALA A 352 2.56 1.04 3.52
CA ALA A 352 2.80 1.72 4.80
C ALA A 352 1.49 2.06 5.51
N SER A 353 0.53 2.61 4.76
CA SER A 353 -0.79 2.92 5.27
C SER A 353 -1.53 1.68 5.80
N CYS A 354 -1.54 0.56 5.09
CA CYS A 354 -2.22 -0.64 5.59
C CYS A 354 -1.49 -1.32 6.75
N LEU A 355 -0.20 -1.04 6.94
CA LEU A 355 0.59 -1.51 8.09
C LEU A 355 0.43 -0.62 9.33
N GLY A 356 -0.36 0.46 9.25
CA GLY A 356 -0.46 1.42 10.36
C GLY A 356 0.77 2.32 10.52
N ILE A 357 1.67 2.37 9.53
CA ILE A 357 2.87 3.20 9.58
C ILE A 357 2.51 4.65 9.21
N PRO A 358 2.92 5.64 10.01
CA PRO A 358 2.77 7.05 9.66
C PRO A 358 3.30 7.32 8.25
N THR A 359 2.48 7.98 7.42
CA THR A 359 2.77 8.11 5.99
C THR A 359 2.51 9.53 5.50
N ILE A 360 3.54 10.17 4.93
CA ILE A 360 3.41 11.44 4.20
C ILE A 360 3.30 11.14 2.71
N GLY A 361 2.12 11.44 2.15
CA GLY A 361 1.84 11.29 0.73
C GLY A 361 2.14 12.57 -0.05
N LEU A 362 2.74 12.45 -1.24
CA LEU A 362 2.96 13.58 -2.17
C LEU A 362 1.97 13.49 -3.36
N PHE A 363 1.09 14.49 -3.51
CA PHE A 363 -0.03 14.43 -4.44
C PHE A 363 -0.17 15.65 -5.35
N ALA A 364 -0.29 15.42 -6.66
CA ALA A 364 -0.59 16.50 -7.62
C ALA A 364 -1.72 16.17 -8.62
N TYR A 365 -1.83 14.91 -9.05
CA TYR A 365 -2.73 14.51 -10.15
C TYR A 365 -3.97 13.74 -9.70
N ILE A 366 -3.96 13.22 -8.47
CA ILE A 366 -5.02 12.40 -7.89
C ILE A 366 -5.48 13.09 -6.61
N ASN A 367 -6.79 13.05 -6.37
CA ASN A 367 -7.36 13.59 -5.15
C ASN A 367 -6.89 12.74 -3.95
N PRO A 368 -6.19 13.33 -2.96
CA PRO A 368 -5.71 12.58 -1.80
C PRO A 368 -6.84 12.01 -0.94
N LEU A 369 -8.03 12.61 -0.93
CA LEU A 369 -9.17 12.04 -0.20
C LEU A 369 -9.69 10.74 -0.82
N ARG A 370 -9.30 10.47 -2.08
CA ARG A 370 -9.65 9.24 -2.78
C ARG A 370 -8.67 8.10 -2.53
N SER A 371 -7.38 8.39 -2.54
CA SER A 371 -6.34 7.35 -2.53
C SER A 371 -5.13 7.71 -1.67
N GLY A 372 -5.29 8.64 -0.74
CA GLY A 372 -4.30 8.95 0.27
C GLY A 372 -4.16 7.82 1.31
N PRO A 373 -3.35 8.06 2.35
CA PRO A 373 -3.29 7.14 3.48
C PRO A 373 -4.67 6.97 4.13
N ILE A 374 -5.01 5.74 4.49
CA ILE A 374 -6.26 5.37 5.17
C ILE A 374 -6.36 6.01 6.56
N GLN A 375 -5.23 6.29 7.22
CA GLN A 375 -5.15 7.03 8.48
C GLN A 375 -5.72 8.44 8.41
N GLY A 376 -5.83 8.99 7.21
CA GLY A 376 -6.22 10.38 6.98
C GLY A 376 -5.25 11.10 6.05
N VAL A 377 -5.69 12.25 5.56
CA VAL A 377 -4.94 13.08 4.61
C VAL A 377 -4.28 14.29 5.28
N SER A 378 -4.35 14.41 6.60
CA SER A 378 -3.78 15.54 7.35
C SER A 378 -2.27 15.69 7.12
N ASP A 379 -1.58 14.58 6.85
CA ASP A 379 -0.13 14.55 6.67
C ASP A 379 0.29 14.56 5.21
N VAL A 380 -0.67 14.65 4.28
CA VAL A 380 -0.40 14.75 2.84
C VAL A 380 0.06 16.15 2.46
N VAL A 381 1.05 16.23 1.59
CA VAL A 381 1.46 17.45 0.89
C VAL A 381 0.87 17.39 -0.53
N SER A 382 0.00 18.34 -0.86
CA SER A 382 -0.71 18.29 -2.14
C SER A 382 -0.91 19.62 -2.82
N VAL A 383 -0.68 19.59 -4.13
CA VAL A 383 -1.03 20.66 -5.07
C VAL A 383 -2.25 20.32 -5.92
N PHE A 384 -2.94 19.21 -5.64
CA PHE A 384 -4.09 18.76 -6.42
C PHE A 384 -5.25 19.78 -6.39
N HIS A 385 -5.63 20.24 -5.19
CA HIS A 385 -6.79 21.12 -5.01
C HIS A 385 -6.60 22.46 -5.67
N LYS A 386 -5.47 23.15 -5.41
CA LYS A 386 -5.15 24.44 -6.04
C LYS A 386 -5.18 24.35 -7.58
N ASN A 387 -4.67 23.25 -8.14
CA ASN A 387 -4.64 23.06 -9.60
C ASN A 387 -5.98 22.59 -10.19
N THR A 388 -6.87 21.97 -9.41
CA THR A 388 -8.15 21.44 -9.90
C THR A 388 -9.30 22.44 -9.74
N TYR A 389 -9.31 23.15 -8.61
CA TYR A 389 -10.41 24.04 -8.22
C TYR A 389 -10.03 25.53 -8.22
N GLN A 390 -8.76 25.87 -8.51
CA GLN A 390 -8.24 27.25 -8.53
C GLN A 390 -8.50 28.01 -7.20
N LYS A 391 -8.46 27.29 -6.07
CA LYS A 391 -8.58 27.85 -4.73
C LYS A 391 -7.45 27.32 -3.86
N ASP A 392 -6.79 28.22 -3.14
CA ASP A 392 -5.92 27.86 -2.03
C ASP A 392 -6.82 27.51 -0.84
N LEU A 393 -7.02 26.23 -0.61
CA LEU A 393 -7.71 25.73 0.57
C LEU A 393 -6.66 25.12 1.48
N GLU A 394 -6.50 25.68 2.68
CA GLU A 394 -5.88 24.95 3.78
C GLU A 394 -6.75 23.73 4.06
N PHE A 395 -6.13 22.55 4.21
CA PHE A 395 -6.82 21.28 4.45
C PHE A 395 -7.56 21.31 5.81
N THR A 396 -8.77 21.88 5.82
CA THR A 396 -9.72 21.78 6.94
C THR A 396 -10.98 21.08 6.45
N ASP A 397 -11.41 20.06 7.19
CA ASP A 397 -12.39 19.05 6.72
C ASP A 397 -13.78 19.60 6.37
N HIS A 398 -14.15 20.80 6.85
CA HIS A 398 -15.53 21.25 6.87
C HIS A 398 -16.03 21.92 5.56
N GLN A 399 -15.15 22.38 4.67
CA GLN A 399 -15.57 23.10 3.45
C GLN A 399 -15.68 22.21 2.19
N TYR A 400 -15.45 20.91 2.33
CA TYR A 400 -15.20 20.00 1.21
C TYR A 400 -16.42 19.30 0.61
N VAL A 401 -17.53 19.20 1.36
CA VAL A 401 -18.67 18.31 1.02
C VAL A 401 -19.40 18.72 -0.28
N GLN A 402 -19.36 19.99 -0.68
CA GLN A 402 -20.06 20.45 -1.88
C GLN A 402 -19.29 20.25 -3.20
N ASP A 403 -17.95 20.22 -3.16
CA ASP A 403 -17.10 19.99 -4.35
C ASP A 403 -16.95 18.50 -4.72
N LEU A 404 -17.52 17.60 -3.90
CA LEU A 404 -17.55 16.15 -4.09
C LEU A 404 -18.29 15.67 -5.34
N LYS A 405 -19.17 16.48 -5.96
CA LYS A 405 -19.79 16.10 -7.25
C LYS A 405 -18.77 15.97 -8.39
N ASN A 406 -17.54 16.46 -8.18
CA ASN A 406 -16.51 16.61 -9.19
C ASN A 406 -15.19 15.89 -8.85
N TRP A 407 -15.14 14.96 -7.91
CA TRP A 407 -13.89 14.28 -7.47
C TRP A 407 -13.15 13.53 -8.59
N HIS A 408 -13.87 13.12 -9.64
CA HIS A 408 -13.37 12.49 -10.85
C HIS A 408 -12.69 13.47 -11.81
N LYS A 409 -12.84 14.79 -11.58
CA LYS A 409 -12.14 15.82 -12.34
C LYS A 409 -10.64 15.65 -12.12
N LYS A 410 -9.92 15.64 -13.24
CA LYS A 410 -8.47 15.75 -13.25
C LYS A 410 -8.14 17.24 -13.34
N PRO A 411 -6.99 17.67 -12.80
CA PRO A 411 -6.50 19.01 -13.08
C PRO A 411 -6.53 19.24 -14.60
N PRO A 412 -6.93 20.42 -15.08
CA PRO A 412 -6.96 20.73 -16.50
C PRO A 412 -5.62 20.34 -17.15
N ARG A 413 -5.69 19.44 -18.13
CA ARG A 413 -4.50 18.84 -18.76
C ARG A 413 -3.89 19.82 -19.77
N ALA A 414 -2.77 20.45 -19.45
CA ALA A 414 -1.68 20.70 -20.40
C ALA A 414 -0.41 21.27 -19.73
N GLY A 415 0.73 20.58 -19.90
CA GLY A 415 2.06 21.20 -19.93
C GLY A 415 2.80 21.46 -18.61
N LYS A 416 2.14 21.49 -17.44
CA LYS A 416 2.82 21.76 -16.16
C LYS A 416 3.18 20.46 -15.44
N ASP A 417 4.47 20.32 -15.12
CA ASP A 417 4.97 19.32 -14.18
C ASP A 417 4.47 19.69 -12.78
N LEU A 418 3.27 19.23 -12.43
CA LEU A 418 2.57 19.70 -11.24
C LEU A 418 3.32 19.28 -9.97
N MET A 419 4.02 18.15 -9.99
CA MET A 419 4.81 17.71 -8.84
C MET A 419 5.92 18.72 -8.51
N LYS A 420 6.48 19.44 -9.49
CA LYS A 420 7.46 20.53 -9.24
C LYS A 420 6.91 21.70 -8.42
N GLN A 421 5.58 21.84 -8.33
CA GLN A 421 4.96 22.90 -7.52
C GLN A 421 4.94 22.56 -6.03
N ILE A 422 5.22 21.30 -5.65
CA ILE A 422 5.46 20.92 -4.27
C ILE A 422 6.89 21.36 -3.94
N SER A 423 7.03 22.32 -3.02
CA SER A 423 8.35 22.85 -2.68
C SER A 423 9.08 21.91 -1.71
N PRO A 424 10.43 21.83 -1.75
CA PRO A 424 11.17 21.04 -0.79
C PRO A 424 10.93 21.46 0.66
N GLN A 425 10.81 22.78 0.88
CA GLN A 425 10.55 23.37 2.18
C GLN A 425 9.21 22.90 2.78
N GLU A 426 8.14 22.88 1.99
CA GLU A 426 6.81 22.42 2.42
C GLU A 426 6.84 20.95 2.88
N VAL A 427 7.60 20.09 2.17
CA VAL A 427 7.76 18.68 2.55
C VAL A 427 8.60 18.53 3.81
N ILE A 428 9.67 19.32 3.96
CA ILE A 428 10.51 19.33 5.17
C ILE A 428 9.70 19.76 6.40
N GLU A 429 8.99 20.89 6.31
CA GLU A 429 8.17 21.41 7.42
C GLU A 429 7.09 20.41 7.82
N ARG A 430 6.41 19.78 6.84
CA ARG A 430 5.45 18.73 7.14
C ARG A 430 6.11 17.54 7.80
N THR A 431 7.29 17.14 7.33
CA THR A 431 8.04 16.02 7.91
C THR A 431 8.41 16.28 9.37
N ASP A 432 8.91 17.47 9.68
CA ASP A 432 9.27 17.87 11.04
C ASP A 432 8.06 17.90 11.98
N LEU A 433 6.91 18.39 11.49
CA LEU A 433 5.66 18.35 12.25
C LEU A 433 5.22 16.92 12.58
N VAL A 434 5.29 16.01 11.60
CA VAL A 434 4.96 14.60 11.84
C VAL A 434 5.93 13.96 12.82
N LEU A 435 7.23 14.16 12.65
CA LEU A 435 8.26 13.61 13.54
C LEU A 435 8.09 14.11 14.98
N LYS A 436 7.86 15.41 15.16
CA LYS A 436 7.57 16.01 16.48
C LYS A 436 6.34 15.38 17.13
N ARG A 437 5.25 15.17 16.37
CA ARG A 437 4.05 14.50 16.88
C ARG A 437 4.33 13.05 17.29
N LEU A 438 5.14 12.32 16.52
CA LEU A 438 5.53 10.94 16.86
C LEU A 438 6.39 10.88 18.13
N ASP A 439 7.23 11.88 18.38
CA ASP A 439 8.03 11.97 19.61
C ASP A 439 7.15 12.29 20.83
N LEU A 440 6.13 13.15 20.67
CA LEU A 440 5.16 13.44 21.72
C LEU A 440 4.26 12.24 22.06
N GLN A 441 3.86 11.44 21.06
CA GLN A 441 3.03 10.24 21.27
C GLN A 441 3.79 9.10 21.96
N GLN A 442 5.12 9.05 21.91
CA GLN A 442 5.89 8.11 22.74
C GLN A 442 5.78 8.41 24.24
N ASN A 443 5.44 9.65 24.61
CA ASN A 443 5.29 10.08 26.00
C ASN A 443 3.84 10.01 26.51
N VAL A 444 2.86 9.71 25.64
CA VAL A 444 1.44 9.60 26.01
C VAL A 444 0.80 8.45 25.25
N GLN A 445 0.42 7.37 25.96
CA GLN A 445 -0.37 6.26 25.41
C GLN A 445 -1.75 6.77 24.94
N THR A 446 -1.86 7.29 23.71
CA THR A 446 -3.16 7.54 23.09
C THR A 446 -3.07 7.23 21.60
N PRO A 447 -3.90 6.30 21.07
CA PRO A 447 -4.01 6.08 19.64
C PRO A 447 -4.57 7.33 18.97
N TYR A 448 -4.13 7.58 17.73
CA TYR A 448 -4.81 8.47 16.78
C TYR A 448 -6.32 8.23 16.86
N LYS A 449 -7.05 9.20 17.41
CA LYS A 449 -8.51 9.24 17.37
C LYS A 449 -8.90 10.55 16.72
N GLN A 450 -9.94 10.46 15.89
CA GLN A 450 -10.46 11.48 14.97
C GLN A 450 -9.63 11.48 13.67
N TYR A 451 -10.13 11.14 12.49
CA TYR A 451 -11.44 11.40 11.89
C TYR A 451 -11.73 10.30 10.84
N VAL A 452 -12.87 9.60 10.94
CA VAL A 452 -13.46 8.77 9.87
C VAL A 452 -14.93 9.09 9.75
#